data_AF-A0A9P5U1S4-F1
#
_entry.id   AF-A0A9P5U1S4-F1
#
_cell.length_a   1.000
_cell.length_b   1.000
_cell.length_c   1.000
_cell.angle_alpha   90.00
_cell.angle_beta   90.00
_cell.angle_gamma   90.00
#
_symmetry.space_group_name_H-M   'P 1'
#
loop_
_entity.id
_entity.type
_entity.pdbx_description
1 polymer ?
#
loop_
_entity_poly.entity_id
_entity_poly.type
_entity_poly.pdbx_seq_one_letter_code
_entity_poly.pdbx_strand_id
1 'polypeptide(L)'
;MYRTMIGKHQSQKSSEFHYSSSRELSPQISSLETIAHPMCANYSTTPASSPRMCPEQGFILCPRYCSERCKKQHWPMHSSMCTHPYLEENWQPRWILQDRPPSFACASTSFSPSSFIFPAFDVLNLSQNEACGDIRNLVNTVNNLSKDFQGKLDVLLNNSDPIITNRILVILYALLTPGPSFDEAAELAVHLMYSSVLSAPTATYLKCCLDDIYGTQSKGSDISFQVSLDTRGKGKIYSLQTVSGVKQPLEMFASTYGLVQALKDLRRVLDAPENADSWDRFLFKLRPSHRMAFKRFRETGVLAPFSADTSNFTQPNRLMFSAQGEWLGRSDSNPFQGWDIEPGFKSSMVESADIFGCLFFYLKSQFRQFAYQVQKLEINFIVTQFDPQILAKGISAGVIPIFEGACFDRIDTRDMMDDIGIEACLADWGPLLNQGNATASLLMHSRAWHNGRPYALARCNPRMALMMFMHKCLQIPGLKIKLESVFTQGLRSPALLRLIESLDAFYDHDDVFHELLVYEHANSAAAAVHLHLRPRHKIHPKRFGVPLTASEHQLPDVSKSKFYDLASLNEVDFSARFLEFGWNSG
;
A
#
# COMPACT_ATOMS: atom_id res chain seq x y z
N MET A 1 -6.38 14.94 -46.40
CA MET A 1 -5.14 14.88 -47.20
C MET A 1 -4.50 13.51 -47.01
N TYR A 2 -5.10 12.54 -47.69
CA TYR A 2 -4.67 11.15 -47.81
C TYR A 2 -3.74 11.06 -49.02
N ARG A 3 -2.52 10.54 -48.83
CA ARG A 3 -1.66 9.77 -49.79
C ARG A 3 -0.18 10.00 -49.49
N THR A 4 0.62 8.99 -49.87
CA THR A 4 2.09 8.85 -49.80
C THR A 4 2.58 8.45 -48.38
N MET A 5 3.01 7.22 -48.10
CA MET A 5 3.88 6.34 -48.87
C MET A 5 3.55 4.85 -48.65
N ILE A 6 3.34 4.13 -49.74
CA ILE A 6 3.51 2.68 -49.84
C ILE A 6 4.88 2.44 -50.46
N GLY A 7 5.68 1.56 -49.86
CA GLY A 7 6.74 0.84 -50.58
C GLY A 7 8.07 0.72 -49.83
N LYS A 8 8.22 -0.36 -49.06
CA LYS A 8 9.19 -1.43 -49.34
C LYS A 8 9.07 -2.53 -48.29
N HIS A 9 8.46 -3.65 -48.70
CA HIS A 9 8.64 -4.94 -48.05
C HIS A 9 10.12 -5.35 -48.16
N GLN A 10 10.80 -5.42 -47.02
CA GLN A 10 11.96 -6.28 -46.85
C GLN A 10 11.76 -7.02 -45.53
N SER A 11 11.77 -8.35 -45.60
CA SER A 11 11.68 -9.22 -44.42
C SER A 11 12.88 -8.96 -43.51
N GLN A 12 12.65 -8.30 -42.39
CA GLN A 12 13.57 -8.32 -41.25
C GLN A 12 13.19 -9.52 -40.38
N LYS A 13 14.08 -10.51 -40.41
CA LYS A 13 14.12 -11.62 -39.47
C LYS A 13 14.08 -11.09 -38.04
N SER A 14 13.31 -11.77 -37.20
CA SER A 14 13.32 -11.71 -35.74
C SER A 14 14.74 -11.57 -35.20
N SER A 15 15.09 -10.38 -34.68
CA SER A 15 16.32 -10.18 -33.93
C SER A 15 16.09 -10.63 -32.49
N GLU A 16 16.48 -11.87 -32.19
CA GLU A 16 16.71 -12.30 -30.81
C GLU A 16 17.82 -11.44 -30.22
N PHE A 17 17.46 -10.59 -29.25
CA PHE A 17 18.42 -9.77 -28.51
C PHE A 17 19.15 -10.64 -27.49
N HIS A 18 20.25 -11.26 -27.91
CA HIS A 18 21.23 -11.83 -26.99
C HIS A 18 22.15 -10.74 -26.44
N TYR A 19 21.82 -10.18 -25.28
CA TYR A 19 22.79 -9.51 -24.42
C TYR A 19 23.33 -10.53 -23.41
N SER A 20 24.47 -11.12 -23.72
CA SER A 20 25.28 -11.88 -22.77
C SER A 20 26.18 -10.90 -22.02
N SER A 21 25.91 -10.70 -20.73
CA SER A 21 26.84 -10.06 -19.80
C SER A 21 26.99 -10.97 -18.59
N SER A 22 27.81 -12.02 -18.75
CA SER A 22 28.43 -12.68 -17.60
C SER A 22 29.41 -11.70 -16.95
N ARG A 23 28.93 -10.95 -15.95
CA ARG A 23 29.78 -10.25 -14.99
C ARG A 23 29.84 -11.08 -13.71
N GLU A 24 31.08 -11.32 -13.28
CA GLU A 24 31.46 -12.05 -12.08
C GLU A 24 30.77 -11.47 -10.83
N LEU A 25 30.48 -12.38 -9.89
CA LEU A 25 29.69 -12.16 -8.68
C LEU A 25 30.01 -10.83 -7.97
N SER A 26 28.96 -10.06 -7.70
CA SER A 26 28.91 -8.96 -6.73
C SER A 26 29.54 -9.36 -5.38
N PRO A 27 30.19 -8.43 -4.65
CA PRO A 27 30.90 -8.76 -3.41
C PRO A 27 29.96 -9.44 -2.41
N GLN A 28 30.43 -10.54 -1.82
CA GLN A 28 29.71 -11.26 -0.77
C GLN A 28 29.42 -10.32 0.41
N ILE A 29 28.13 -10.15 0.69
CA ILE A 29 27.60 -9.37 1.81
C ILE A 29 27.84 -10.17 3.09
N SER A 30 28.72 -9.67 3.96
CA SER A 30 28.91 -10.21 5.31
C SER A 30 28.32 -9.31 6.41
N SER A 31 27.45 -8.34 6.07
CA SER A 31 27.15 -7.21 6.96
C SER A 31 25.68 -6.75 7.07
N LEU A 32 24.71 -7.42 6.44
CA LEU A 32 23.28 -7.16 6.71
C LEU A 32 22.76 -8.17 7.75
N GLU A 33 23.02 -7.90 9.03
CA GLU A 33 22.36 -8.67 10.10
C GLU A 33 20.84 -8.41 10.06
N THR A 34 20.06 -9.48 9.87
CA THR A 34 18.60 -9.39 9.80
C THR A 34 17.96 -9.71 11.15
N ILE A 35 16.82 -9.09 11.43
CA ILE A 35 16.04 -9.38 12.63
C ILE A 35 15.27 -10.69 12.42
N ALA A 36 15.78 -11.78 13.00
CA ALA A 36 15.16 -13.11 12.89
C ALA A 36 14.01 -13.31 13.90
N HIS A 37 14.11 -12.72 15.10
CA HIS A 37 13.12 -12.83 16.16
C HIS A 37 13.08 -11.57 17.03
N PRO A 38 11.99 -11.34 17.80
CA PRO A 38 11.94 -10.23 18.75
C PRO A 38 13.08 -10.29 19.78
N MET A 39 14.00 -9.34 19.73
CA MET A 39 15.13 -9.25 20.67
C MET A 39 14.67 -8.77 22.04
N CYS A 40 15.41 -9.16 23.08
CA CYS A 40 15.27 -8.56 24.41
C CYS A 40 15.39 -7.03 24.31
N ALA A 41 14.50 -6.29 24.96
CA ALA A 41 14.51 -4.84 24.98
C ALA A 41 15.73 -4.22 25.69
N ASN A 42 16.57 -5.02 26.35
CA ASN A 42 17.88 -4.61 26.86
C ASN A 42 19.02 -4.95 25.89
N TYR A 43 18.70 -5.17 24.62
CA TYR A 43 19.66 -5.31 23.52
C TYR A 43 20.02 -3.91 22.98
N SER A 44 21.29 -3.70 22.64
CA SER A 44 21.80 -2.48 22.02
C SER A 44 22.93 -2.84 21.07
N THR A 45 23.00 -2.15 19.93
CA THR A 45 24.08 -2.26 18.93
C THR A 45 25.22 -1.26 19.18
N THR A 46 25.07 -0.33 20.13
CA THR A 46 26.07 0.71 20.41
C THR A 46 27.11 0.27 21.46
N PRO A 47 28.42 0.32 21.17
CA PRO A 47 29.48 -0.17 22.07
C PRO A 47 29.73 0.66 23.34
N ALA A 48 29.11 1.83 23.49
CA ALA A 48 29.51 2.83 24.47
C ALA A 48 28.36 3.18 25.43
N SER A 49 28.29 2.48 26.58
CA SER A 49 28.05 3.05 27.93
C SER A 49 27.46 2.07 28.98
N SER A 50 27.27 0.78 28.71
CA SER A 50 26.94 -0.18 29.80
C SER A 50 27.48 -1.61 29.58
N PRO A 51 28.03 -2.28 30.60
CA PRO A 51 28.76 -3.54 30.43
C PRO A 51 27.87 -4.81 30.42
N ARG A 52 26.56 -4.72 30.13
CA ARG A 52 25.63 -5.87 30.28
C ARG A 52 24.54 -5.89 29.21
N MET A 53 24.86 -6.46 28.06
CA MET A 53 24.00 -6.63 26.88
C MET A 53 23.29 -8.00 26.94
N CYS A 54 22.00 -8.09 26.57
CA CYS A 54 21.30 -9.37 26.42
C CYS A 54 21.08 -9.68 24.93
N PRO A 55 21.79 -10.66 24.33
CA PRO A 55 21.53 -11.11 22.95
C PRO A 55 20.32 -12.05 22.86
N GLU A 56 19.74 -12.44 23.99
CA GLU A 56 18.64 -13.40 24.03
C GLU A 56 17.33 -12.82 23.47
N GLN A 57 16.46 -13.71 23.02
CA GLN A 57 15.09 -13.39 22.64
C GLN A 57 14.29 -12.87 23.86
N GLY A 58 13.40 -11.90 23.61
CA GLY A 58 12.54 -11.33 24.66
C GLY A 58 11.22 -12.10 24.81
N PHE A 59 10.90 -12.54 26.05
CA PHE A 59 9.73 -13.39 26.33
C PHE A 59 8.71 -12.78 27.31
N ILE A 60 9.14 -11.85 28.17
CA ILE A 60 8.29 -11.24 29.23
C ILE A 60 7.45 -10.09 28.65
N LEU A 61 6.28 -9.73 29.20
CA LEU A 61 5.42 -8.66 28.63
C LEU A 61 5.96 -7.23 28.83
N CYS A 62 5.44 -6.32 27.99
CA CYS A 62 6.00 -5.03 27.57
C CYS A 62 6.87 -4.27 28.60
N PRO A 63 8.14 -3.97 28.25
CA PRO A 63 8.87 -4.45 27.06
C PRO A 63 9.19 -5.93 27.12
N ARG A 64 9.49 -6.52 25.96
CA ARG A 64 9.94 -7.91 25.89
C ARG A 64 11.32 -8.10 26.49
N TYR A 65 11.43 -8.73 27.66
CA TYR A 65 12.70 -9.01 28.32
C TYR A 65 13.02 -10.51 28.37
N CYS A 66 14.32 -10.83 28.29
CA CYS A 66 14.84 -12.18 28.51
C CYS A 66 14.84 -12.58 30.00
N SER A 67 14.84 -11.60 30.91
CA SER A 67 14.82 -11.84 32.37
C SER A 67 14.39 -10.58 33.14
N GLU A 68 13.98 -10.76 34.41
CA GLU A 68 13.67 -9.65 35.34
C GLU A 68 14.89 -8.75 35.59
N ARG A 69 16.12 -9.30 35.50
CA ARG A 69 17.36 -8.52 35.57
C ARG A 69 17.44 -7.52 34.42
N CYS A 70 17.20 -7.96 33.19
CA CYS A 70 17.23 -7.09 32.01
C CYS A 70 16.12 -6.04 32.07
N LYS A 71 14.95 -6.39 32.62
CA LYS A 71 13.89 -5.42 32.90
C LYS A 71 14.35 -4.32 33.84
N LYS A 72 14.91 -4.67 35.00
CA LYS A 72 15.41 -3.69 35.98
C LYS A 72 16.51 -2.79 35.42
N GLN A 73 17.37 -3.34 34.56
CA GLN A 73 18.46 -2.58 33.93
C GLN A 73 17.95 -1.59 32.89
N HIS A 74 16.97 -1.97 32.06
CA HIS A 74 16.39 -1.09 31.05
C HIS A 74 15.32 -0.13 31.60
N TRP A 75 14.77 -0.41 32.79
CA TRP A 75 13.68 0.36 33.39
C TRP A 75 13.90 1.88 33.45
N PRO A 76 15.09 2.42 33.78
CA PRO A 76 15.31 3.86 33.79
C PRO A 76 15.04 4.52 32.44
N MET A 77 15.36 3.85 31.33
CA MET A 77 15.08 4.33 29.98
C MET A 77 13.63 4.09 29.57
N HIS A 78 13.03 2.98 30.00
CA HIS A 78 11.70 2.58 29.56
C HIS A 78 10.54 3.22 30.35
N SER A 79 10.77 3.58 31.61
CA SER A 79 9.71 4.00 32.55
C SER A 79 8.83 5.16 32.04
N SER A 80 9.41 6.11 31.30
CA SER A 80 8.69 7.23 30.69
C SER A 80 7.72 6.78 29.59
N MET A 81 8.05 5.72 28.84
CA MET A 81 7.14 5.14 27.85
C MET A 81 5.99 4.38 28.53
N CYS A 82 6.30 3.65 29.61
CA CYS A 82 5.34 2.87 30.39
C CYS A 82 4.31 3.72 31.15
N THR A 83 4.63 5.00 31.39
CA THR A 83 3.78 5.95 32.12
C THR A 83 3.16 7.01 31.20
N HIS A 84 3.29 6.84 29.89
CA HIS A 84 2.81 7.83 28.92
C HIS A 84 1.26 7.87 28.89
N PRO A 85 0.62 9.06 28.81
CA PRO A 85 -0.84 9.18 28.79
C PRO A 85 -1.55 8.40 27.67
N TYR A 86 -0.85 8.07 26.59
CA TYR A 86 -1.39 7.22 25.52
C TYR A 86 -1.68 5.78 25.96
N LEU A 87 -1.16 5.34 27.11
CA LEU A 87 -1.49 4.05 27.69
C LEU A 87 -2.77 4.10 28.54
N GLU A 88 -3.34 5.28 28.79
CA GLU A 88 -4.61 5.42 29.51
C GLU A 88 -5.80 5.07 28.61
N GLU A 89 -6.71 4.23 29.10
CA GLU A 89 -7.94 3.84 28.39
C GLU A 89 -8.88 5.03 28.13
N ASN A 90 -8.88 6.02 29.02
CA ASN A 90 -9.73 7.21 28.97
C ASN A 90 -9.03 8.44 28.36
N TRP A 91 -7.87 8.27 27.72
CA TRP A 91 -7.15 9.36 27.07
C TRP A 91 -8.06 10.18 26.15
N GLN A 92 -7.87 11.50 26.17
CA GLN A 92 -8.66 12.43 25.38
C GLN A 92 -7.78 13.21 24.39
N PRO A 93 -8.30 13.50 23.19
CA PRO A 93 -7.67 14.43 22.24
C PRO A 93 -7.43 15.82 22.82
N ARG A 94 -6.42 16.53 22.32
CA ARG A 94 -6.07 17.88 22.78
C ARG A 94 -7.23 18.87 22.69
N TRP A 95 -8.06 18.81 21.65
CA TRP A 95 -9.19 19.73 21.53
C TRP A 95 -10.23 19.56 22.64
N ILE A 96 -10.38 18.35 23.19
CA ILE A 96 -11.22 18.10 24.37
C ILE A 96 -10.58 18.69 25.62
N LEU A 97 -9.29 18.41 25.84
CA LEU A 97 -8.55 18.93 27.01
C LEU A 97 -8.47 20.46 27.03
N GLN A 98 -8.48 21.09 25.86
CA GLN A 98 -8.41 22.54 25.67
C GLN A 98 -9.80 23.20 25.56
N ASP A 99 -10.88 22.44 25.68
CA ASP A 99 -12.27 22.88 25.51
C ASP A 99 -12.52 23.71 24.24
N ARG A 100 -11.94 23.28 23.12
CA ARG A 100 -12.06 23.94 21.81
C ARG A 100 -12.67 23.00 20.77
N PRO A 101 -13.30 23.53 19.70
CA PRO A 101 -13.64 22.70 18.55
C PRO A 101 -12.36 22.18 17.87
N PRO A 102 -12.40 20.99 17.25
CA PRO A 102 -11.30 20.53 16.41
C PRO A 102 -11.20 21.38 15.14
N SER A 103 -10.00 21.53 14.59
CA SER A 103 -9.69 22.38 13.43
C SER A 103 -10.52 22.01 12.20
N PHE A 104 -10.77 20.72 12.00
CA PHE A 104 -11.58 20.20 10.89
C PHE A 104 -13.09 20.42 11.06
N ALA A 105 -13.59 20.79 12.25
CA ALA A 105 -15.01 21.13 12.41
C ALA A 105 -15.37 22.52 11.87
N CYS A 106 -14.37 23.42 11.75
CA CYS A 106 -14.56 24.76 11.17
C CYS A 106 -14.46 24.76 9.63
N ALA A 107 -13.91 23.69 9.03
CA ALA A 107 -13.92 23.48 7.59
C ALA A 107 -15.29 22.93 7.17
N SER A 108 -16.18 23.84 6.80
CA SER A 108 -17.56 23.60 6.38
C SER A 108 -17.71 22.41 5.40
N THR A 109 -18.65 21.51 5.72
CA THR A 109 -19.47 20.67 4.82
C THR A 109 -18.82 19.65 3.88
N SER A 110 -17.50 19.56 3.80
CA SER A 110 -16.82 18.51 3.04
C SER A 110 -15.87 17.77 3.97
N PHE A 111 -16.36 16.68 4.58
CA PHE A 111 -15.48 15.56 4.93
C PHE A 111 -14.87 15.08 3.61
N SER A 112 -13.73 15.64 3.23
CA SER A 112 -13.00 15.20 2.06
C SER A 112 -12.46 13.80 2.39
N PRO A 113 -12.84 12.74 1.66
CA PRO A 113 -12.18 11.45 1.75
C PRO A 113 -10.82 11.55 1.04
N SER A 114 -9.99 12.52 1.41
CA SER A 114 -8.61 12.52 1.00
C SER A 114 -7.88 11.53 1.91
N SER A 115 -7.22 10.54 1.29
CA SER A 115 -6.07 9.76 1.81
C SER A 115 -6.27 8.25 2.05
N PHE A 116 -7.34 7.59 1.62
CA PHE A 116 -7.43 6.15 1.85
C PHE A 116 -6.61 5.34 0.84
N ILE A 117 -5.71 4.48 1.33
CA ILE A 117 -4.93 3.51 0.55
C ILE A 117 -5.61 2.13 0.65
N PHE A 118 -5.86 1.48 -0.50
CA PHE A 118 -6.55 0.19 -0.60
C PHE A 118 -5.73 -0.96 -0.02
N PRO A 119 -6.27 -1.80 0.91
CA PRO A 119 -5.72 -3.12 1.25
C PRO A 119 -5.29 -3.87 -0.01
N ALA A 120 -4.08 -4.43 -0.01
CA ALA A 120 -3.65 -5.26 -1.12
C ALA A 120 -4.52 -6.50 -1.16
N PHE A 121 -5.13 -6.75 -2.30
CA PHE A 121 -5.97 -7.91 -2.50
C PHE A 121 -5.30 -8.84 -3.49
N ASP A 122 -5.69 -10.12 -3.45
CA ASP A 122 -5.21 -11.08 -4.42
C ASP A 122 -5.95 -10.78 -5.71
N VAL A 123 -5.32 -9.96 -6.53
CA VAL A 123 -5.85 -9.56 -7.82
C VAL A 123 -5.90 -10.79 -8.76
N LEU A 124 -5.35 -11.94 -8.33
CA LEU A 124 -5.43 -13.21 -9.03
C LEU A 124 -6.39 -14.24 -8.51
N ASN A 125 -6.57 -14.32 -7.19
CA ASN A 125 -7.44 -15.28 -6.54
C ASN A 125 -7.43 -16.66 -7.23
N LEU A 126 -6.33 -17.41 -7.17
CA LEU A 126 -6.05 -18.61 -8.01
C LEU A 126 -6.96 -19.82 -7.86
N SER A 127 -7.95 -19.76 -6.97
CA SER A 127 -9.10 -20.64 -7.14
C SER A 127 -9.92 -20.28 -8.40
N GLN A 128 -9.76 -19.05 -8.94
CA GLN A 128 -10.57 -18.36 -9.98
C GLN A 128 -9.90 -17.22 -10.87
N ASN A 129 -8.57 -16.90 -10.85
CA ASN A 129 -7.68 -16.24 -11.91
C ASN A 129 -7.41 -14.65 -11.98
N GLU A 130 -6.39 -14.10 -12.76
CA GLU A 130 -5.12 -13.26 -12.48
C GLU A 130 -4.71 -11.78 -13.03
N ALA A 131 -4.70 -10.59 -12.31
CA ALA A 131 -4.04 -9.22 -12.64
C ALA A 131 -3.14 -8.57 -11.53
N CYS A 132 -2.51 -7.37 -11.68
CA CYS A 132 -2.01 -6.49 -10.57
C CYS A 132 -1.47 -5.07 -11.00
N GLY A 133 -1.75 -3.98 -10.23
CA GLY A 133 -1.18 -2.62 -10.43
C GLY A 133 -0.42 -1.94 -9.26
N ASP A 134 -0.16 -2.62 -8.14
CA ASP A 134 0.61 -2.12 -6.96
C ASP A 134 1.58 -3.22 -6.50
N ILE A 135 2.80 -2.90 -6.03
CA ILE A 135 3.76 -3.93 -5.59
C ILE A 135 3.17 -4.86 -4.51
N ARG A 136 2.25 -4.35 -3.68
CA ARG A 136 1.58 -5.12 -2.63
C ARG A 136 0.55 -6.08 -3.21
N ASN A 137 -0.23 -5.63 -4.18
CA ASN A 137 -1.08 -6.48 -4.99
C ASN A 137 -0.23 -7.57 -5.65
N LEU A 138 0.94 -7.21 -6.21
CA LEU A 138 1.82 -8.13 -6.95
C LEU A 138 2.41 -9.20 -6.02
N VAL A 139 2.84 -8.79 -4.85
CA VAL A 139 3.33 -9.70 -3.82
C VAL A 139 2.24 -10.68 -3.43
N ASN A 140 1.03 -10.19 -3.16
CA ASN A 140 -0.08 -11.04 -2.76
C ASN A 140 -0.48 -12.03 -3.88
N THR A 141 -0.65 -11.51 -5.09
CA THR A 141 -0.77 -12.22 -6.38
C THR A 141 0.20 -13.39 -6.46
N VAL A 142 1.51 -13.13 -6.48
CA VAL A 142 2.52 -14.17 -6.72
C VAL A 142 2.65 -15.14 -5.54
N ASN A 143 2.42 -14.67 -4.32
CA ASN A 143 2.46 -15.53 -3.13
C ASN A 143 1.35 -16.57 -3.13
N ASN A 144 0.17 -16.21 -3.66
CA ASN A 144 -0.98 -17.09 -3.70
C ASN A 144 -0.99 -18.05 -4.90
N LEU A 145 -0.03 -17.92 -5.84
CA LEU A 145 0.14 -18.87 -6.96
C LEU A 145 0.11 -20.32 -6.47
N SER A 146 -0.71 -21.13 -7.14
CA SER A 146 -0.83 -22.55 -6.84
C SER A 146 0.54 -23.21 -6.89
N LYS A 147 0.79 -24.15 -5.97
CA LYS A 147 2.05 -24.92 -5.93
C LYS A 147 2.29 -25.71 -7.21
N ASP A 148 1.22 -25.99 -7.95
CA ASP A 148 1.25 -26.74 -9.22
C ASP A 148 1.38 -25.83 -10.44
N PHE A 149 1.41 -24.50 -10.26
CA PHE A 149 1.64 -23.56 -11.35
C PHE A 149 3.08 -23.71 -11.88
N GLN A 150 3.20 -24.08 -13.15
CA GLN A 150 4.47 -24.21 -13.87
C GLN A 150 4.54 -23.25 -15.07
N GLY A 151 3.58 -22.32 -15.14
CA GLY A 151 3.47 -21.37 -16.24
C GLY A 151 4.48 -20.24 -16.14
N LYS A 152 4.51 -19.45 -17.21
CA LYS A 152 5.17 -18.16 -17.27
C LYS A 152 4.17 -17.07 -16.89
N LEU A 153 4.63 -16.03 -16.18
CA LEU A 153 3.83 -14.87 -15.85
C LEU A 153 4.50 -13.60 -16.37
N ASP A 154 3.79 -12.80 -17.15
CA ASP A 154 4.26 -11.50 -17.62
C ASP A 154 3.41 -10.41 -16.96
N VAL A 155 4.03 -9.55 -16.14
CA VAL A 155 3.35 -8.51 -15.35
C VAL A 155 3.72 -7.13 -15.87
N LEU A 156 2.72 -6.34 -16.25
CA LEU A 156 2.87 -4.91 -16.56
C LEU A 156 2.53 -4.06 -15.33
N LEU A 157 3.51 -3.30 -14.84
CA LEU A 157 3.32 -2.30 -13.78
C LEU A 157 3.49 -0.91 -14.41
N ASN A 158 2.40 -0.14 -14.47
CA ASN A 158 2.44 1.23 -14.98
C ASN A 158 2.05 2.24 -13.90
N ASN A 159 2.77 3.36 -13.83
CA ASN A 159 2.34 4.52 -13.07
C ASN A 159 2.78 5.80 -13.80
N SER A 160 1.90 6.80 -13.90
CA SER A 160 2.24 8.07 -14.54
C SER A 160 3.20 8.90 -13.69
N ASP A 161 3.26 8.67 -12.37
CA ASP A 161 4.17 9.35 -11.46
C ASP A 161 5.60 8.76 -11.57
N PRO A 162 6.59 9.58 -11.98
CA PRO A 162 7.97 9.13 -12.13
C PRO A 162 8.64 8.74 -10.82
N ILE A 163 8.32 9.42 -9.72
CA ILE A 163 8.87 9.11 -8.40
C ILE A 163 8.36 7.75 -7.93
N ILE A 164 7.04 7.50 -8.04
CA ILE A 164 6.44 6.23 -7.63
C ILE A 164 7.00 5.08 -8.50
N THR A 165 7.06 5.26 -9.81
CA THR A 165 7.55 4.22 -10.73
C THR A 165 8.98 3.81 -10.42
N ASN A 166 9.88 4.78 -10.23
CA ASN A 166 11.29 4.49 -9.96
C ASN A 166 11.50 3.94 -8.54
N ARG A 167 10.69 4.32 -7.55
CA ARG A 167 10.67 3.64 -6.24
C ARG A 167 10.31 2.17 -6.38
N ILE A 168 9.24 1.85 -7.11
CA ILE A 168 8.81 0.47 -7.35
C ILE A 168 9.92 -0.33 -8.04
N LEU A 169 10.53 0.24 -9.10
CA LEU A 169 11.64 -0.41 -9.82
C LEU A 169 12.81 -0.76 -8.89
N VAL A 170 13.25 0.20 -8.07
CA VAL A 170 14.37 0.01 -7.15
C VAL A 170 14.04 -1.01 -6.06
N ILE A 171 12.85 -0.96 -5.47
CA ILE A 171 12.41 -1.92 -4.44
C ILE A 171 12.30 -3.33 -5.04
N LEU A 172 11.71 -3.45 -6.23
CA LEU A 172 11.56 -4.72 -6.93
C LEU A 172 12.93 -5.33 -7.27
N TYR A 173 13.86 -4.52 -7.79
CA TYR A 173 15.23 -4.97 -8.06
C TYR A 173 15.95 -5.38 -6.77
N ALA A 174 15.90 -4.57 -5.71
CA ALA A 174 16.52 -4.86 -4.42
C ALA A 174 15.99 -6.17 -3.79
N LEU A 175 14.70 -6.47 -3.98
CA LEU A 175 14.07 -7.69 -3.49
C LEU A 175 14.42 -8.92 -4.34
N LEU A 176 14.58 -8.74 -5.65
CA LEU A 176 14.68 -9.84 -6.61
C LEU A 176 16.10 -10.09 -7.13
N THR A 177 17.05 -9.20 -6.93
CA THR A 177 18.46 -9.41 -7.31
C THR A 177 19.05 -10.63 -6.56
N PRO A 178 19.93 -11.43 -7.19
CA PRO A 178 20.47 -12.66 -6.60
C PRO A 178 21.50 -12.47 -5.48
N GLY A 179 21.96 -11.23 -5.23
CA GLY A 179 23.04 -10.96 -4.25
C GLY A 179 22.68 -11.33 -2.80
N PRO A 180 21.66 -10.69 -2.19
CA PRO A 180 21.27 -10.95 -0.80
C PRO A 180 20.45 -12.23 -0.66
N SER A 181 20.57 -12.88 0.51
CA SER A 181 19.66 -13.96 0.91
C SER A 181 18.20 -13.51 0.90
N PHE A 182 17.26 -14.46 0.90
CA PHE A 182 15.83 -14.13 0.94
C PHE A 182 15.44 -13.28 2.14
N ASP A 183 16.04 -13.54 3.31
CA ASP A 183 15.75 -12.80 4.53
C ASP A 183 16.33 -11.38 4.50
N GLU A 184 17.54 -11.20 3.95
CA GLU A 184 18.16 -9.88 3.77
C GLU A 184 17.38 -9.04 2.75
N ALA A 185 17.03 -9.62 1.59
CA ALA A 185 16.26 -8.94 0.55
C ALA A 185 14.85 -8.55 1.04
N ALA A 186 14.19 -9.43 1.80
CA ALA A 186 12.88 -9.15 2.37
C ALA A 186 12.92 -8.03 3.40
N GLU A 187 13.87 -8.05 4.35
CA GLU A 187 14.02 -7.00 5.36
C GLU A 187 14.43 -5.66 4.73
N LEU A 188 15.31 -5.69 3.74
CA LEU A 188 15.65 -4.53 2.92
C LEU A 188 14.40 -3.91 2.29
N ALA A 189 13.55 -4.72 1.63
CA ALA A 189 12.32 -4.24 1.02
C ALA A 189 11.36 -3.61 2.05
N VAL A 190 11.25 -4.20 3.26
CA VAL A 190 10.47 -3.60 4.36
C VAL A 190 10.95 -2.20 4.69
N HIS A 191 12.26 -2.02 4.88
CA HIS A 191 12.81 -0.70 5.23
C HIS A 191 12.74 0.30 4.08
N LEU A 192 13.00 -0.14 2.84
CA LEU A 192 12.89 0.71 1.67
C LEU A 192 11.46 1.21 1.44
N MET A 193 10.43 0.41 1.77
CA MET A 193 9.02 0.77 1.59
C MET A 193 8.41 1.56 2.75
N TYR A 194 8.82 1.31 4.00
CA TYR A 194 8.07 1.81 5.17
C TYR A 194 8.90 2.62 6.17
N SER A 195 10.23 2.65 6.03
CA SER A 195 11.09 3.43 6.93
C SER A 195 11.60 4.69 6.24
N SER A 196 11.57 5.82 6.95
CA SER A 196 12.14 7.09 6.48
C SER A 196 13.66 7.15 6.68
N VAL A 197 14.22 6.24 7.46
CA VAL A 197 15.66 6.15 7.75
C VAL A 197 16.13 4.71 7.56
N LEU A 198 17.40 4.54 7.25
CA LEU A 198 18.07 3.28 6.95
C LEU A 198 19.34 3.16 7.79
N SER A 199 19.78 1.92 8.02
CA SER A 199 21.13 1.66 8.51
C SER A 199 22.17 2.01 7.43
N ALA A 200 23.42 2.24 7.82
CA ALA A 200 24.50 2.52 6.87
C ALA A 200 24.72 1.37 5.85
N PRO A 201 24.72 0.08 6.24
CA PRO A 201 24.78 -1.03 5.29
C PRO A 201 23.62 -1.02 4.29
N THR A 202 22.39 -0.82 4.77
CA THR A 202 21.19 -0.77 3.94
C THR A 202 21.20 0.40 2.95
N ALA A 203 21.62 1.59 3.37
CA ALA A 203 21.75 2.74 2.48
C ALA A 203 22.87 2.56 1.43
N THR A 204 23.95 1.89 1.81
CA THR A 204 25.03 1.54 0.87
C THR A 204 24.54 0.57 -0.19
N TYR A 205 23.79 -0.45 0.22
CA TYR A 205 23.23 -1.42 -0.70
C TYR A 205 22.18 -0.81 -1.65
N LEU A 206 21.34 0.09 -1.14
CA LEU A 206 20.44 0.90 -1.98
C LEU A 206 21.23 1.64 -3.06
N LYS A 207 22.37 2.24 -2.72
CA LYS A 207 23.24 2.90 -3.72
C LYS A 207 23.75 1.94 -4.78
N CYS A 208 24.19 0.73 -4.41
CA CYS A 208 24.56 -0.29 -5.39
C CYS A 208 23.40 -0.64 -6.33
N CYS A 209 22.19 -0.80 -5.80
CA CYS A 209 21.00 -1.04 -6.62
C CYS A 209 20.76 0.07 -7.63
N LEU A 210 20.94 1.33 -7.21
CA LEU A 210 20.80 2.49 -8.07
C LEU A 210 21.87 2.52 -9.17
N ASP A 211 23.11 2.21 -8.83
CA ASP A 211 24.21 2.14 -9.78
C ASP A 211 24.00 1.01 -10.80
N ASP A 212 23.42 -0.12 -10.41
CA ASP A 212 23.06 -1.22 -11.32
C ASP A 212 21.95 -0.80 -12.30
N ILE A 213 20.91 -0.12 -11.80
CA ILE A 213 19.74 0.28 -12.61
C ILE A 213 20.09 1.44 -13.56
N TYR A 214 20.86 2.43 -13.09
CA TYR A 214 21.04 3.71 -13.77
C TYR A 214 22.50 4.05 -14.14
N GLY A 215 23.49 3.31 -13.65
CA GLY A 215 24.91 3.66 -13.82
C GLY A 215 25.46 3.43 -15.23
N THR A 216 24.74 2.69 -16.08
CA THR A 216 25.18 2.35 -17.45
C THR A 216 24.59 3.24 -18.54
N GLN A 217 23.90 4.33 -18.18
CA GLN A 217 23.20 5.16 -19.18
C GLN A 217 24.13 5.60 -20.33
N SER A 218 23.68 5.29 -21.55
CA SER A 218 24.34 5.64 -22.79
C SER A 218 24.43 7.16 -22.95
N LYS A 219 25.62 7.63 -23.35
CA LYS A 219 25.80 9.00 -23.83
C LYS A 219 25.12 9.14 -25.20
N GLY A 220 23.86 9.59 -25.22
CA GLY A 220 23.28 10.31 -26.37
C GLY A 220 22.04 9.73 -27.06
N SER A 221 21.22 10.66 -27.57
CA SER A 221 20.08 10.57 -28.52
C SER A 221 18.83 9.76 -28.19
N ASP A 222 18.80 8.90 -27.17
CA ASP A 222 17.59 8.13 -26.87
C ASP A 222 16.49 9.00 -26.25
N ILE A 223 15.26 8.85 -26.76
CA ILE A 223 14.06 9.54 -26.26
C ILE A 223 13.45 8.84 -25.03
N SER A 224 13.91 7.63 -24.71
CA SER A 224 13.41 6.79 -23.61
C SER A 224 14.54 6.16 -22.81
N PHE A 225 14.35 6.04 -21.50
CA PHE A 225 15.19 5.20 -20.64
C PHE A 225 14.73 3.75 -20.73
N GLN A 226 15.68 2.84 -20.95
CA GLN A 226 15.42 1.40 -21.02
C GLN A 226 16.48 0.63 -20.23
N VAL A 227 16.05 -0.34 -19.45
CA VAL A 227 16.96 -1.25 -18.75
C VAL A 227 16.34 -2.64 -18.66
N SER A 228 17.19 -3.67 -18.74
CA SER A 228 16.85 -5.07 -18.51
C SER A 228 17.73 -5.58 -17.37
N LEU A 229 17.09 -6.03 -16.29
CA LEU A 229 17.74 -6.46 -15.06
C LEU A 229 17.45 -7.94 -14.83
N ASP A 230 18.48 -8.69 -14.48
CA ASP A 230 18.32 -10.09 -14.10
C ASP A 230 17.67 -10.20 -12.71
N THR A 231 16.85 -11.23 -12.54
CA THR A 231 16.30 -11.59 -11.24
C THR A 231 17.02 -12.82 -10.68
N ARG A 232 16.72 -13.19 -9.44
CA ARG A 232 17.11 -14.46 -8.82
C ARG A 232 16.41 -15.68 -9.44
N GLY A 233 15.45 -15.47 -10.34
CA GLY A 233 14.75 -16.50 -11.10
C GLY A 233 15.12 -16.48 -12.59
N LYS A 234 14.30 -17.14 -13.42
CA LYS A 234 14.52 -17.21 -14.87
C LYS A 234 14.02 -15.98 -15.63
N GLY A 235 13.04 -15.28 -15.07
CA GLY A 235 12.49 -14.07 -15.67
C GLY A 235 13.31 -12.81 -15.37
N LYS A 236 12.91 -11.69 -15.96
CA LYS A 236 13.65 -10.42 -15.89
C LYS A 236 12.76 -9.24 -15.48
N ILE A 237 13.39 -8.17 -15.02
CA ILE A 237 12.73 -6.86 -14.88
C ILE A 237 13.15 -6.00 -16.08
N TYR A 238 12.18 -5.60 -16.88
CA TYR A 238 12.32 -4.61 -17.93
C TYR A 238 11.75 -3.29 -17.44
N SER A 239 12.44 -2.17 -17.67
CA SER A 239 11.85 -0.86 -17.48
C SER A 239 11.90 -0.05 -18.76
N LEU A 240 10.79 0.59 -19.10
CA LEU A 240 10.65 1.50 -20.23
C LEU A 240 10.01 2.80 -19.74
N GLN A 241 10.77 3.89 -19.76
CA GLN A 241 10.35 5.18 -19.21
C GLN A 241 10.75 6.32 -20.14
N THR A 242 10.14 7.49 -19.95
CA THR A 242 10.65 8.71 -20.59
C THR A 242 11.97 9.14 -19.97
N VAL A 243 12.86 9.77 -20.73
CA VAL A 243 14.11 10.34 -20.16
C VAL A 243 13.81 11.41 -19.11
N SER A 244 12.75 12.20 -19.31
CA SER A 244 12.24 13.14 -18.30
C SER A 244 11.77 12.44 -17.03
N GLY A 245 11.18 11.24 -17.16
CA GLY A 245 10.64 10.46 -16.05
C GLY A 245 11.71 9.92 -15.10
N VAL A 246 12.96 9.73 -15.56
CA VAL A 246 14.06 9.29 -14.67
C VAL A 246 14.88 10.44 -14.09
N LYS A 247 14.80 11.65 -14.68
CA LYS A 247 15.65 12.78 -14.29
C LYS A 247 15.48 13.18 -12.81
N GLN A 248 14.26 13.48 -12.39
CA GLN A 248 13.98 13.92 -11.02
C GLN A 248 14.29 12.81 -9.99
N PRO A 249 13.89 11.54 -10.19
CA PRO A 249 14.32 10.44 -9.31
C PRO A 249 15.84 10.32 -9.18
N LEU A 250 16.60 10.47 -10.27
CA LEU A 250 18.06 10.44 -10.22
C LEU A 250 18.65 11.58 -9.38
N GLU A 251 18.11 12.79 -9.50
CA GLU A 251 18.50 13.92 -8.65
C GLU A 251 18.21 13.62 -7.16
N MET A 252 17.07 12.98 -6.86
CA MET A 252 16.74 12.53 -5.50
C MET A 252 17.74 11.50 -4.98
N PHE A 253 18.06 10.50 -5.79
CA PHE A 253 18.95 9.40 -5.43
C PHE A 253 20.40 9.84 -5.25
N ALA A 254 20.85 10.83 -6.03
CA ALA A 254 22.20 11.42 -5.93
C ALA A 254 22.34 12.48 -4.82
N SER A 255 21.27 12.79 -4.10
CA SER A 255 21.27 13.83 -3.07
C SER A 255 22.21 13.54 -1.89
N THR A 256 22.74 14.60 -1.28
CA THR A 256 23.79 14.52 -0.25
C THR A 256 23.37 15.09 1.11
N TYR A 257 22.11 15.51 1.27
CA TYR A 257 21.62 16.05 2.56
C TYR A 257 21.76 14.99 3.67
N GLY A 258 22.11 15.44 4.88
CA GLY A 258 22.27 14.57 6.05
C GLY A 258 20.96 14.21 6.72
N LEU A 259 21.01 13.23 7.62
CA LEU A 259 19.86 12.76 8.40
C LEU A 259 19.15 13.89 9.17
N VAL A 260 19.91 14.80 9.77
CA VAL A 260 19.36 15.90 10.59
C VAL A 260 18.42 16.79 9.77
N GLN A 261 18.78 17.10 8.53
CA GLN A 261 17.94 17.89 7.63
C GLN A 261 16.66 17.13 7.25
N ALA A 262 16.80 15.86 6.84
CA ALA A 262 15.67 15.02 6.47
C ALA A 262 14.66 14.86 7.61
N LEU A 263 15.13 14.56 8.82
CA LEU A 263 14.26 14.41 10.00
C LEU A 263 13.65 15.73 10.46
N LYS A 264 14.35 16.85 10.27
CA LYS A 264 13.77 18.17 10.53
C LYS A 264 12.57 18.42 9.62
N ASP A 265 12.70 18.07 8.34
CA ASP A 265 11.60 18.25 7.39
C ASP A 265 10.44 17.28 7.62
N LEU A 266 10.74 16.00 7.85
CA LEU A 266 9.75 15.01 8.27
C LEU A 266 8.94 15.52 9.46
N ARG A 267 9.60 15.98 10.54
CA ARG A 267 8.92 16.51 11.72
C ARG A 267 8.13 17.77 11.42
N ARG A 268 8.64 18.66 10.57
CA ARG A 268 7.90 19.86 10.13
C ARG A 268 6.56 19.49 9.51
N VAL A 269 6.51 18.46 8.66
CA VAL A 269 5.27 18.00 8.02
C VAL A 269 4.38 17.26 9.01
N LEU A 270 4.93 16.29 9.74
CA LEU A 270 4.15 15.46 10.66
C LEU A 270 3.55 16.32 11.78
N ASP A 271 4.37 17.13 12.46
CA ASP A 271 4.02 17.88 13.67
C ASP A 271 3.47 19.28 13.37
N ALA A 272 3.15 19.56 12.10
CA ALA A 272 2.51 20.80 11.70
C ALA A 272 1.22 21.02 12.52
N PRO A 273 0.96 22.24 13.05
CA PRO A 273 -0.19 22.51 13.91
C PRO A 273 -1.54 22.11 13.29
N GLU A 274 -1.68 22.22 11.97
CA GLU A 274 -2.86 21.82 11.21
C GLU A 274 -3.12 20.30 11.25
N ASN A 275 -2.09 19.48 11.43
CA ASN A 275 -2.17 18.02 11.50
C ASN A 275 -2.42 17.52 12.93
N ALA A 276 -2.37 18.40 13.93
CA ALA A 276 -2.50 18.06 15.34
C ALA A 276 -3.82 17.32 15.64
N ASP A 277 -4.94 17.90 15.22
CA ASP A 277 -6.25 17.30 15.48
C ASP A 277 -6.49 16.07 14.61
N SER A 278 -5.97 16.02 13.38
CA SER A 278 -6.04 14.82 12.55
C SER A 278 -5.30 13.64 13.20
N TRP A 279 -4.14 13.89 13.79
CA TRP A 279 -3.38 12.89 14.52
C TRP A 279 -4.08 12.42 15.79
N ASP A 280 -4.57 13.35 16.62
CA ASP A 280 -5.28 13.00 17.85
C ASP A 280 -6.59 12.25 17.53
N ARG A 281 -7.26 12.60 16.42
CA ARG A 281 -8.43 11.89 15.89
C ARG A 281 -8.11 10.46 15.49
N PHE A 282 -6.99 10.26 14.80
CA PHE A 282 -6.52 8.91 14.46
C PHE A 282 -6.22 8.10 15.73
N LEU A 283 -5.42 8.64 16.65
CA LEU A 283 -5.04 7.97 17.89
C LEU A 283 -6.23 7.63 18.78
N PHE A 284 -7.28 8.47 18.82
CA PHE A 284 -8.48 8.20 19.61
C PHE A 284 -9.19 6.91 19.20
N LYS A 285 -9.06 6.48 17.93
CA LYS A 285 -9.66 5.24 17.44
C LYS A 285 -8.91 4.00 17.92
N LEU A 286 -7.68 4.16 18.44
CA LEU A 286 -6.74 3.09 18.72
C LEU A 286 -6.73 2.64 20.20
N ARG A 287 -6.41 1.35 20.40
CA ARG A 287 -6.09 0.78 21.71
C ARG A 287 -4.87 1.48 22.33
N PRO A 288 -4.75 1.52 23.67
CA PRO A 288 -3.67 2.27 24.32
C PRO A 288 -2.25 1.86 23.89
N SER A 289 -1.98 0.55 23.84
CA SER A 289 -0.68 0.04 23.37
C SER A 289 -0.40 0.40 21.90
N HIS A 290 -1.42 0.42 21.04
CA HIS A 290 -1.24 0.75 19.62
C HIS A 290 -0.94 2.24 19.46
N ARG A 291 -1.56 3.13 20.25
CA ARG A 291 -1.21 4.56 20.26
C ARG A 291 0.27 4.76 20.56
N MET A 292 0.82 4.02 21.51
CA MET A 292 2.26 4.06 21.81
C MET A 292 3.12 3.52 20.67
N ALA A 293 2.69 2.43 20.01
CA ALA A 293 3.43 1.87 18.88
C ALA A 293 3.48 2.85 17.69
N PHE A 294 2.35 3.49 17.37
CA PHE A 294 2.26 4.55 16.35
C PHE A 294 3.08 5.79 16.72
N LYS A 295 3.07 6.21 17.99
CA LYS A 295 3.95 7.29 18.49
C LYS A 295 5.42 6.94 18.25
N ARG A 296 5.85 5.73 18.62
CA ARG A 296 7.24 5.28 18.42
C ARG A 296 7.61 5.29 16.95
N PHE A 297 6.79 4.70 16.08
CA PHE A 297 7.02 4.69 14.63
C PHE A 297 7.19 6.11 14.08
N ARG A 298 6.33 7.04 14.51
CA ARG A 298 6.38 8.44 14.10
C ARG A 298 7.65 9.17 14.59
N GLU A 299 8.16 8.81 15.77
CA GLU A 299 9.37 9.41 16.34
C GLU A 299 10.66 8.85 15.74
N THR A 300 10.72 7.54 15.50
CA THR A 300 11.90 6.86 14.95
C THR A 300 11.94 6.93 13.43
N GLY A 301 10.78 6.95 12.78
CA GLY A 301 10.66 6.80 11.34
C GLY A 301 11.01 5.39 10.84
N VAL A 302 11.06 4.39 11.73
CA VAL A 302 11.49 3.03 11.42
C VAL A 302 10.37 2.04 11.66
N LEU A 303 10.01 1.26 10.63
CA LEU A 303 9.13 0.11 10.78
C LEU A 303 9.95 -1.07 11.33
N ALA A 304 9.83 -1.33 12.63
CA ALA A 304 10.51 -2.42 13.32
C ALA A 304 9.74 -2.85 14.59
N PRO A 305 10.06 -4.00 15.19
CA PRO A 305 9.53 -4.37 16.50
C PRO A 305 9.73 -3.29 17.55
N PHE A 306 8.77 -3.14 18.46
CA PHE A 306 8.81 -2.08 19.48
C PHE A 306 10.04 -2.17 20.39
N SER A 307 10.64 -3.34 20.58
CA SER A 307 11.89 -3.47 21.35
C SER A 307 13.17 -3.26 20.55
N ALA A 308 13.09 -3.11 19.22
CA ALA A 308 14.26 -3.01 18.36
C ALA A 308 15.05 -1.72 18.62
N ASP A 309 16.37 -1.86 18.67
CA ASP A 309 17.29 -0.74 18.71
C ASP A 309 17.34 -0.08 17.32
N THR A 310 16.97 1.19 17.26
CA THR A 310 16.97 1.98 16.02
C THR A 310 18.14 2.96 15.95
N SER A 311 19.09 2.90 16.89
CA SER A 311 20.22 3.85 16.96
C SER A 311 21.20 3.74 15.78
N ASN A 312 21.26 2.58 15.14
CA ASN A 312 22.08 2.34 13.94
C ASN A 312 21.43 2.87 12.63
N PHE A 313 20.18 3.32 12.66
CA PHE A 313 19.49 3.94 11.53
C PHE A 313 19.91 5.41 11.37
N THR A 314 21.05 5.60 10.70
CA THR A 314 21.75 6.88 10.63
C THR A 314 21.70 7.55 9.27
N GLN A 315 21.09 6.91 8.27
CA GLN A 315 21.03 7.40 6.90
C GLN A 315 19.59 7.72 6.50
N PRO A 316 19.30 8.82 5.78
CA PRO A 316 17.97 9.04 5.24
C PRO A 316 17.65 8.00 4.16
N ASN A 317 16.42 7.48 4.14
CA ASN A 317 15.95 6.68 3.02
C ASN A 317 15.76 7.59 1.80
N ARG A 318 16.70 7.58 0.85
CA ARG A 318 16.67 8.43 -0.36
C ARG A 318 15.44 8.19 -1.24
N LEU A 319 14.75 7.07 -1.06
CA LEU A 319 13.48 6.84 -1.72
C LEU A 319 12.39 7.76 -1.15
N MET A 320 12.44 8.19 0.10
CA MET A 320 11.31 8.87 0.78
C MET A 320 11.33 10.40 0.77
N PHE A 321 12.36 11.03 0.23
CA PHE A 321 12.54 12.48 0.28
C PHE A 321 12.92 13.07 -1.08
N SER A 322 12.63 14.36 -1.28
CA SER A 322 13.04 15.11 -2.47
C SER A 322 14.57 15.26 -2.54
N ALA A 323 15.09 15.75 -3.68
CA ALA A 323 16.52 16.03 -3.82
C ALA A 323 17.03 17.06 -2.79
N GLN A 324 16.14 17.88 -2.25
CA GLN A 324 16.39 18.91 -1.24
C GLN A 324 16.19 18.40 0.20
N GLY A 325 15.83 17.12 0.36
CA GLY A 325 15.59 16.49 1.66
C GLY A 325 14.21 16.78 2.25
N GLU A 326 13.24 17.13 1.40
CA GLU A 326 11.87 17.37 1.83
C GLU A 326 11.08 16.05 1.89
N TRP A 327 10.23 15.89 2.90
CA TRP A 327 9.42 14.69 3.06
C TRP A 327 8.39 14.57 1.93
N LEU A 328 8.43 13.47 1.18
CA LEU A 328 7.50 13.21 0.07
C LEU A 328 6.26 12.42 0.51
N GLY A 329 6.26 11.90 1.73
CA GLY A 329 5.11 11.18 2.28
C GLY A 329 4.03 12.12 2.80
N ARG A 330 2.90 11.56 3.20
CA ARG A 330 1.79 12.31 3.78
C ARG A 330 1.91 12.41 5.31
N SER A 331 1.25 13.39 5.91
CA SER A 331 1.20 13.54 7.37
C SER A 331 0.39 12.44 8.07
N ASP A 332 -0.50 11.77 7.33
CA ASP A 332 -1.38 10.69 7.77
C ASP A 332 -0.91 9.31 7.27
N SER A 333 0.36 9.18 6.87
CA SER A 333 0.91 7.91 6.38
C SER A 333 0.78 6.80 7.44
N ASN A 334 0.13 5.69 7.07
CA ASN A 334 -0.13 4.56 7.95
C ASN A 334 0.29 3.25 7.28
N PRO A 335 1.37 2.57 7.75
CA PRO A 335 1.89 1.34 7.13
C PRO A 335 0.95 0.13 7.15
N PHE A 336 -0.11 0.17 7.97
CA PHE A 336 -1.13 -0.88 7.97
C PHE A 336 -2.05 -0.78 6.76
N GLN A 337 -2.19 0.41 6.17
CA GLN A 337 -2.99 0.57 4.97
C GLN A 337 -2.33 -0.18 3.81
N GLY A 338 -3.13 -0.99 3.13
CA GLY A 338 -2.69 -1.65 1.93
C GLY A 338 -2.20 -3.08 2.06
N TRP A 339 -2.52 -3.77 3.14
CA TRP A 339 -2.29 -5.22 3.24
C TRP A 339 -3.55 -5.94 3.70
N ASP A 340 -4.01 -6.92 2.91
CA ASP A 340 -5.02 -7.87 3.39
C ASP A 340 -4.34 -8.95 4.24
N ILE A 341 -4.19 -8.66 5.53
CA ILE A 341 -3.57 -9.58 6.47
C ILE A 341 -4.56 -10.71 6.77
N GLU A 342 -4.11 -11.96 6.62
CA GLU A 342 -4.92 -13.15 6.84
C GLU A 342 -5.67 -13.12 8.18
N PRO A 343 -6.98 -13.47 8.24
CA PRO A 343 -7.80 -13.29 9.44
C PRO A 343 -7.22 -13.91 10.72
N GLY A 344 -6.59 -15.08 10.62
CA GLY A 344 -6.00 -15.79 11.76
C GLY A 344 -4.80 -15.06 12.36
N PHE A 345 -3.83 -14.67 11.52
CA PHE A 345 -2.69 -13.87 11.94
C PHE A 345 -3.14 -12.48 12.41
N LYS A 346 -4.09 -11.87 11.69
CA LYS A 346 -4.64 -10.53 11.97
C LYS A 346 -5.27 -10.46 13.36
N SER A 347 -6.05 -11.47 13.77
CA SER A 347 -6.62 -11.50 15.12
C SER A 347 -5.53 -11.53 16.20
N SER A 348 -4.47 -12.30 16.02
CA SER A 348 -3.35 -12.36 16.98
C SER A 348 -2.56 -11.05 17.03
N MET A 349 -2.37 -10.41 15.88
CA MET A 349 -1.68 -9.13 15.75
C MET A 349 -2.47 -7.99 16.41
N VAL A 350 -3.79 -7.92 16.21
CA VAL A 350 -4.65 -6.87 16.77
C VAL A 350 -4.71 -6.93 18.30
N GLU A 351 -4.48 -8.10 18.88
CA GLU A 351 -4.36 -8.28 20.33
C GLU A 351 -2.95 -8.01 20.87
N SER A 352 -1.94 -7.91 19.99
CA SER A 352 -0.56 -7.67 20.38
C SER A 352 -0.32 -6.20 20.75
N ALA A 353 0.36 -5.99 21.87
CA ALA A 353 0.86 -4.65 22.23
C ALA A 353 1.94 -4.14 21.27
N ASP A 354 2.66 -5.04 20.61
CA ASP A 354 3.68 -4.71 19.60
C ASP A 354 3.13 -4.97 18.19
N ILE A 355 2.14 -4.15 17.81
CA ILE A 355 1.48 -4.28 16.51
C ILE A 355 2.44 -4.00 15.33
N PHE A 356 3.41 -3.10 15.52
CA PHE A 356 4.43 -2.79 14.50
C PHE A 356 5.45 -3.92 14.32
N GLY A 357 5.82 -4.63 15.39
CA GLY A 357 6.61 -5.86 15.28
C GLY A 357 5.86 -6.95 14.53
N CYS A 358 4.57 -7.12 14.80
CA CYS A 358 3.74 -8.08 14.07
C CYS A 358 3.67 -7.72 12.57
N LEU A 359 3.47 -6.43 12.24
CA LEU A 359 3.48 -5.96 10.87
C LEU A 359 4.86 -6.19 10.21
N PHE A 360 5.94 -5.85 10.89
CA PHE A 360 7.31 -6.07 10.38
C PHE A 360 7.55 -7.53 9.98
N PHE A 361 7.26 -8.49 10.87
CA PHE A 361 7.46 -9.91 10.57
C PHE A 361 6.49 -10.42 9.51
N TYR A 362 5.25 -9.94 9.49
CA TYR A 362 4.30 -10.24 8.42
C TYR A 362 4.86 -9.81 7.06
N LEU A 363 5.25 -8.54 6.91
CA LEU A 363 5.77 -8.01 5.65
C LEU A 363 7.05 -8.73 5.22
N LYS A 364 7.98 -8.95 6.15
CA LYS A 364 9.19 -9.72 5.88
C LYS A 364 8.86 -11.12 5.36
N SER A 365 7.87 -11.80 5.96
CA SER A 365 7.43 -13.12 5.48
C SER A 365 6.81 -13.07 4.07
N GLN A 366 6.00 -12.05 3.77
CA GLN A 366 5.37 -11.87 2.47
C GLN A 366 6.41 -11.59 1.37
N PHE A 367 7.37 -10.71 1.61
CA PHE A 367 8.44 -10.42 0.64
C PHE A 367 9.40 -11.60 0.46
N ARG A 368 9.70 -12.34 1.54
CA ARG A 368 10.52 -13.55 1.47
C ARG A 368 9.85 -14.62 0.60
N GLN A 369 8.56 -14.86 0.80
CA GLN A 369 7.78 -15.78 -0.01
C GLN A 369 7.73 -15.34 -1.47
N PHE A 370 7.57 -14.04 -1.71
CA PHE A 370 7.51 -13.48 -3.06
C PHE A 370 8.81 -13.72 -3.82
N ALA A 371 9.94 -13.36 -3.22
CA ALA A 371 11.25 -13.58 -3.80
C ALA A 371 11.50 -15.08 -4.06
N TYR A 372 11.03 -15.96 -3.18
CA TYR A 372 11.13 -17.41 -3.37
C TYR A 372 10.29 -17.92 -4.56
N GLN A 373 9.07 -17.43 -4.71
CA GLN A 373 8.22 -17.77 -5.87
C GLN A 373 8.84 -17.28 -7.18
N VAL A 374 9.36 -16.05 -7.21
CA VAL A 374 10.05 -15.50 -8.38
C VAL A 374 11.30 -16.32 -8.74
N GLN A 375 12.05 -16.85 -7.75
CA GLN A 375 13.17 -17.74 -8.04
C GLN A 375 12.71 -19.02 -8.75
N LYS A 376 11.55 -19.58 -8.37
CA LYS A 376 11.05 -20.84 -8.90
C LYS A 376 10.39 -20.73 -10.26
N LEU A 377 9.66 -19.63 -10.47
CA LEU A 377 8.81 -19.43 -11.64
C LEU A 377 9.52 -18.55 -12.68
N GLU A 378 9.01 -18.58 -13.91
CA GLU A 378 9.44 -17.64 -14.95
C GLU A 378 8.50 -16.43 -14.94
N ILE A 379 8.88 -15.39 -14.18
CA ILE A 379 8.09 -14.17 -14.04
C ILE A 379 8.85 -12.98 -14.63
N ASN A 380 8.30 -12.36 -15.66
CA ASN A 380 8.82 -11.09 -16.18
C ASN A 380 8.02 -9.91 -15.63
N PHE A 381 8.74 -8.87 -15.24
CA PHE A 381 8.16 -7.61 -14.79
C PHE A 381 8.48 -6.53 -15.80
N ILE A 382 7.47 -5.86 -16.32
CA ILE A 382 7.61 -4.74 -17.24
C ILE A 382 7.13 -3.51 -16.50
N VAL A 383 8.06 -2.61 -16.15
CA VAL A 383 7.80 -1.40 -15.37
C VAL A 383 7.82 -0.18 -16.28
N THR A 384 6.68 0.47 -16.45
CA THR A 384 6.51 1.61 -17.35
C THR A 384 6.07 2.89 -16.65
N GLN A 385 6.46 4.03 -17.22
CA GLN A 385 6.07 5.36 -16.75
C GLN A 385 5.34 6.11 -17.87
N PHE A 386 4.05 5.83 -18.06
CA PHE A 386 3.23 6.50 -19.08
C PHE A 386 1.83 6.83 -18.56
N ASP A 387 1.20 7.80 -19.21
CA ASP A 387 -0.24 7.95 -19.12
C ASP A 387 -0.93 6.63 -19.54
N PRO A 388 -1.85 6.08 -18.73
CA PRO A 388 -2.48 4.80 -19.03
C PRO A 388 -3.20 4.75 -20.38
N GLN A 389 -3.81 5.84 -20.84
CA GLN A 389 -4.52 5.88 -22.13
C GLN A 389 -3.52 5.86 -23.29
N ILE A 390 -2.40 6.58 -23.16
CA ILE A 390 -1.30 6.53 -24.13
C ILE A 390 -0.68 5.13 -24.16
N LEU A 391 -0.47 4.52 -22.99
CA LEU A 391 0.09 3.18 -22.88
C LEU A 391 -0.79 2.13 -23.56
N ALA A 392 -2.10 2.14 -23.30
CA ALA A 392 -3.04 1.20 -23.93
C ALA A 392 -3.00 1.28 -25.46
N LYS A 393 -2.94 2.50 -26.02
CA LYS A 393 -2.78 2.74 -27.46
C LYS A 393 -1.42 2.27 -27.96
N GLY A 394 -0.34 2.49 -27.20
CA GLY A 394 1.01 2.02 -27.52
C GLY A 394 1.11 0.49 -27.58
N ILE A 395 0.49 -0.20 -26.61
CA ILE A 395 0.38 -1.66 -26.59
C ILE A 395 -0.40 -2.16 -27.80
N SER A 396 -1.56 -1.56 -28.09
CA SER A 396 -2.37 -1.89 -29.26
C SER A 396 -1.63 -1.69 -30.58
N ALA A 397 -0.69 -0.74 -30.63
CA ALA A 397 0.15 -0.46 -31.78
C ALA A 397 1.44 -1.32 -31.84
N GLY A 398 1.65 -2.24 -30.89
CA GLY A 398 2.82 -3.13 -30.86
C GLY A 398 4.11 -2.49 -30.35
N VAL A 399 4.05 -1.35 -29.64
CA VAL A 399 5.24 -0.68 -29.08
C VAL A 399 5.92 -1.53 -27.98
N ILE A 400 5.14 -2.36 -27.29
CA ILE A 400 5.64 -3.30 -26.27
C ILE A 400 5.31 -4.73 -26.76
N PRO A 401 6.21 -5.39 -27.52
CA PRO A 401 5.90 -6.62 -28.24
C PRO A 401 5.44 -7.79 -27.37
N ILE A 402 5.89 -7.87 -26.11
CA ILE A 402 5.45 -8.93 -25.17
C ILE A 402 3.95 -8.83 -24.84
N PHE A 403 3.34 -7.66 -25.08
CA PHE A 403 1.92 -7.43 -24.88
C PHE A 403 1.16 -7.11 -26.17
N GLU A 404 1.68 -7.50 -27.33
CA GLU A 404 0.99 -7.26 -28.60
C GLU A 404 -0.33 -8.07 -28.69
N GLY A 405 -1.42 -7.40 -29.06
CA GLY A 405 -2.75 -7.99 -29.18
C GLY A 405 -3.54 -8.09 -27.87
N ALA A 406 -4.65 -8.85 -27.91
CA ALA A 406 -5.50 -9.13 -26.75
C ALA A 406 -4.82 -10.19 -25.85
N CYS A 407 -3.89 -9.76 -25.00
CA CYS A 407 -2.97 -10.65 -24.30
C CYS A 407 -3.06 -10.62 -22.76
N PHE A 408 -3.85 -9.71 -22.17
CA PHE A 408 -3.93 -9.62 -20.72
C PHE A 408 -5.00 -10.54 -20.18
N ASP A 409 -4.60 -11.55 -19.41
CA ASP A 409 -5.58 -12.34 -18.66
C ASP A 409 -6.32 -11.47 -17.65
N ARG A 410 -5.71 -10.39 -17.14
CA ARG A 410 -6.46 -9.40 -16.40
C ARG A 410 -5.84 -8.02 -16.44
N ILE A 411 -6.68 -7.05 -16.14
CA ILE A 411 -6.33 -5.64 -16.08
C ILE A 411 -6.94 -5.04 -14.80
N ASP A 412 -6.14 -4.34 -14.01
CA ASP A 412 -6.60 -3.51 -12.88
C ASP A 412 -6.35 -2.04 -13.25
N THR A 413 -7.41 -1.30 -13.59
CA THR A 413 -7.30 0.12 -13.95
C THR A 413 -7.39 1.05 -12.75
N ARG A 414 -7.43 0.51 -11.53
CA ARG A 414 -7.57 1.28 -10.28
C ARG A 414 -8.74 2.27 -10.32
N ASP A 415 -8.51 3.51 -9.87
CA ASP A 415 -9.45 4.62 -9.80
C ASP A 415 -9.54 5.44 -11.09
N MET A 416 -8.98 4.96 -12.21
CA MET A 416 -9.01 5.68 -13.49
C MET A 416 -10.44 6.04 -13.94
N MET A 417 -11.44 5.25 -13.56
CA MET A 417 -12.85 5.55 -13.86
C MET A 417 -13.35 6.86 -13.22
N ASP A 418 -12.73 7.30 -12.11
CA ASP A 418 -13.09 8.55 -11.44
C ASP A 418 -12.59 9.79 -12.21
N ASP A 419 -11.50 9.64 -12.98
CA ASP A 419 -10.86 10.73 -13.71
C ASP A 419 -11.35 10.84 -15.16
N ILE A 420 -11.45 9.71 -15.88
CA ILE A 420 -11.78 9.69 -17.31
C ILE A 420 -13.13 9.03 -17.64
N GLY A 421 -13.82 8.49 -16.64
CA GLY A 421 -15.11 7.80 -16.81
C GLY A 421 -14.99 6.33 -17.23
N ILE A 422 -16.08 5.57 -17.03
CA ILE A 422 -16.15 4.13 -17.29
C ILE A 422 -15.97 3.84 -18.79
N GLU A 423 -16.63 4.61 -19.66
CA GLU A 423 -16.60 4.39 -21.10
C GLU A 423 -15.18 4.49 -21.67
N ALA A 424 -14.44 5.53 -21.33
CA ALA A 424 -13.06 5.69 -21.80
C ALA A 424 -12.13 4.59 -21.26
N CYS A 425 -12.29 4.20 -19.99
CA CYS A 425 -11.52 3.09 -19.41
C CYS A 425 -11.74 1.78 -20.18
N LEU A 426 -13.00 1.45 -20.47
CA LEU A 426 -13.37 0.24 -21.19
C LEU A 426 -12.93 0.29 -22.66
N ALA A 427 -13.02 1.46 -23.31
CA ALA A 427 -12.57 1.64 -24.69
C ALA A 427 -11.05 1.45 -24.84
N ASP A 428 -10.25 1.97 -23.91
CA ASP A 428 -8.80 1.88 -23.97
C ASP A 428 -8.29 0.49 -23.56
N TRP A 429 -8.82 -0.10 -22.48
CA TRP A 429 -8.26 -1.33 -21.89
C TRP A 429 -9.08 -2.59 -22.13
N GLY A 430 -10.38 -2.49 -22.39
CA GLY A 430 -11.24 -3.63 -22.69
C GLY A 430 -10.73 -4.50 -23.86
N PRO A 431 -10.31 -3.91 -25.00
CA PRO A 431 -9.78 -4.66 -26.14
C PRO A 431 -8.47 -5.41 -25.87
N LEU A 432 -7.71 -5.01 -24.85
CA LEU A 432 -6.43 -5.64 -24.47
C LEU A 432 -6.63 -6.89 -23.61
N LEU A 433 -7.83 -7.12 -23.10
CA LEU A 433 -8.18 -8.30 -22.33
C LEU A 433 -8.09 -9.56 -23.22
N ASN A 434 -7.62 -10.68 -22.68
CA ASN A 434 -7.41 -11.91 -23.43
C ASN A 434 -8.74 -12.59 -23.79
N GLN A 435 -9.12 -12.55 -25.07
CA GLN A 435 -10.35 -13.15 -25.59
C GLN A 435 -10.36 -14.68 -25.53
N GLY A 436 -9.17 -15.31 -25.55
CA GLY A 436 -9.03 -16.77 -25.45
C GLY A 436 -9.25 -17.31 -24.03
N ASN A 437 -9.26 -16.44 -23.02
CA ASN A 437 -9.46 -16.83 -21.63
C ASN A 437 -10.86 -16.41 -21.16
N ALA A 438 -11.77 -17.37 -21.03
CA ALA A 438 -13.13 -17.12 -20.53
C ALA A 438 -13.18 -16.55 -19.10
N THR A 439 -12.10 -16.72 -18.33
CA THR A 439 -11.99 -16.10 -16.99
C THR A 439 -11.47 -14.67 -17.05
N ALA A 440 -10.96 -14.24 -18.20
CA ALA A 440 -10.81 -12.86 -18.69
C ALA A 440 -11.48 -11.79 -17.80
N SER A 441 -10.77 -10.95 -17.05
CA SER A 441 -11.44 -9.86 -16.28
C SER A 441 -10.71 -8.53 -16.21
N LEU A 442 -11.48 -7.45 -16.26
CA LEU A 442 -11.03 -6.08 -16.02
C LEU A 442 -11.67 -5.58 -14.71
N LEU A 443 -10.83 -5.15 -13.77
CA LEU A 443 -11.22 -4.59 -12.49
C LEU A 443 -10.98 -3.07 -12.48
N MET A 444 -11.95 -2.33 -11.95
CA MET A 444 -11.82 -0.92 -11.64
C MET A 444 -12.51 -0.61 -10.32
N HIS A 445 -12.16 0.51 -9.68
CA HIS A 445 -12.84 0.96 -8.48
C HIS A 445 -13.09 2.46 -8.49
N SER A 446 -14.07 2.89 -7.70
CA SER A 446 -14.40 4.30 -7.52
C SER A 446 -14.41 4.66 -6.05
N ARG A 447 -13.81 5.81 -5.74
CA ARG A 447 -13.93 6.54 -4.47
C ARG A 447 -14.70 7.84 -4.64
N ALA A 448 -14.81 8.33 -5.87
CA ALA A 448 -15.43 9.59 -6.21
C ALA A 448 -16.85 9.44 -6.77
N TRP A 449 -17.43 8.22 -6.84
CA TRP A 449 -18.75 7.99 -7.43
C TRP A 449 -19.88 8.84 -6.82
N HIS A 450 -19.70 9.26 -5.56
CA HIS A 450 -20.65 10.11 -4.85
C HIS A 450 -20.46 11.62 -5.12
N ASN A 451 -19.42 12.02 -5.84
CA ASN A 451 -19.15 13.43 -6.15
C ASN A 451 -20.27 14.01 -7.01
N GLY A 452 -20.71 15.22 -6.69
CA GLY A 452 -21.84 15.85 -7.37
C GLY A 452 -23.21 15.23 -7.04
N ARG A 453 -23.29 14.27 -6.11
CA ARG A 453 -24.54 13.62 -5.69
C ARG A 453 -24.82 13.89 -4.20
N PRO A 454 -25.56 14.96 -3.88
CA PRO A 454 -25.99 15.22 -2.51
C PRO A 454 -26.70 14.00 -1.92
N TYR A 455 -26.40 13.67 -0.67
CA TYR A 455 -27.01 12.55 0.07
C TYR A 455 -26.67 11.14 -0.42
N ALA A 456 -25.77 10.98 -1.39
CA ALA A 456 -25.34 9.65 -1.84
C ALA A 456 -24.63 8.83 -0.75
N LEU A 457 -24.02 9.48 0.23
CA LEU A 457 -23.42 8.84 1.40
C LEU A 457 -24.18 9.14 2.68
N ALA A 458 -24.19 8.17 3.60
CA ALA A 458 -24.82 8.31 4.90
C ALA A 458 -24.15 9.42 5.73
N ARG A 459 -22.82 9.54 5.63
CA ARG A 459 -22.05 10.61 6.30
C ARG A 459 -22.36 12.02 5.78
N CYS A 460 -22.92 12.16 4.57
CA CYS A 460 -23.34 13.46 4.02
C CYS A 460 -24.70 13.93 4.55
N ASN A 461 -25.48 13.04 5.18
CA ASN A 461 -26.67 13.37 5.95
C ASN A 461 -26.62 12.71 7.33
N PRO A 462 -25.66 13.12 8.18
CA PRO A 462 -25.39 12.40 9.41
C PRO A 462 -26.59 12.46 10.35
N ARG A 463 -27.42 13.52 10.30
CA ARG A 463 -28.58 13.66 11.18
C ARG A 463 -29.64 12.59 10.91
N MET A 464 -29.99 12.37 9.65
CA MET A 464 -30.95 11.31 9.25
C MET A 464 -30.36 9.92 9.47
N ALA A 465 -29.10 9.71 9.06
CA ALA A 465 -28.41 8.44 9.23
C ALA A 465 -28.26 8.06 10.71
N LEU A 466 -27.91 9.03 11.56
CA LEU A 466 -27.83 8.84 13.01
C LEU A 466 -29.21 8.59 13.63
N MET A 467 -30.27 9.26 13.17
CA MET A 467 -31.63 8.95 13.64
C MET A 467 -32.05 7.51 13.31
N MET A 468 -31.77 7.03 12.09
CA MET A 468 -32.03 5.64 11.70
C MET A 468 -31.17 4.66 12.50
N PHE A 469 -29.89 4.97 12.68
CA PHE A 469 -28.97 4.18 13.50
C PHE A 469 -29.43 4.12 14.96
N MET A 470 -29.86 5.26 15.52
CA MET A 470 -30.41 5.34 16.86
C MET A 470 -31.70 4.52 16.98
N HIS A 471 -32.61 4.57 16.00
CA HIS A 471 -33.81 3.75 16.03
C HIS A 471 -33.48 2.25 16.13
N LYS A 472 -32.43 1.79 15.41
CA LYS A 472 -31.93 0.41 15.49
C LYS A 472 -31.21 0.12 16.83
N CYS A 473 -30.40 1.05 17.32
CA CYS A 473 -29.60 0.90 18.54
C CYS A 473 -30.39 1.07 19.85
N LEU A 474 -31.52 1.80 19.83
CA LEU A 474 -32.41 1.98 20.97
C LEU A 474 -33.11 0.68 21.39
N GLN A 475 -33.07 -0.35 20.54
CA GLN A 475 -33.52 -1.71 20.86
C GLN A 475 -32.50 -2.49 21.71
N ILE A 476 -31.28 -1.95 21.92
CA ILE A 476 -30.20 -2.60 22.68
C ILE A 476 -30.12 -1.97 24.10
N PRO A 477 -30.38 -2.76 25.17
CA PRO A 477 -30.33 -2.25 26.54
C PRO A 477 -28.96 -1.65 26.92
N GLY A 478 -28.97 -0.48 27.57
CA GLY A 478 -27.75 0.19 28.06
C GLY A 478 -26.98 1.03 27.02
N LEU A 479 -27.32 0.92 25.72
CA LEU A 479 -26.69 1.70 24.66
C LEU A 479 -27.22 3.14 24.60
N LYS A 480 -28.49 3.35 24.96
CA LYS A 480 -29.15 4.67 25.01
C LYS A 480 -28.41 5.69 25.88
N ILE A 481 -28.09 5.34 27.13
CA ILE A 481 -27.42 6.23 28.09
C ILE A 481 -26.01 6.59 27.61
N LYS A 482 -25.27 5.62 27.06
CA LYS A 482 -23.94 5.86 26.47
C LYS A 482 -24.03 6.80 25.28
N LEU A 483 -25.01 6.61 24.40
CA LEU A 483 -25.21 7.46 23.23
C LEU A 483 -25.64 8.89 23.61
N GLU A 484 -26.54 9.05 24.58
CA GLU A 484 -26.95 10.39 25.06
C GLU A 484 -25.74 11.21 25.52
N SER A 485 -24.82 10.61 26.28
CA SER A 485 -23.58 11.29 26.68
C SER A 485 -22.69 11.70 25.49
N VAL A 486 -22.63 10.88 24.44
CA VAL A 486 -21.87 11.18 23.20
C VAL A 486 -22.48 12.37 22.46
N PHE A 487 -23.80 12.49 22.41
CA PHE A 487 -24.49 13.58 21.71
C PHE A 487 -24.45 14.92 22.43
N THR A 488 -24.38 14.94 23.78
CA THR A 488 -24.28 16.21 24.54
C THR A 488 -23.05 17.04 24.17
N GLN A 489 -21.95 16.40 23.77
CA GLN A 489 -20.72 17.06 23.34
C GLN A 489 -20.74 17.46 21.85
N GLY A 490 -21.78 17.10 21.09
CA GLY A 490 -21.89 17.40 19.67
C GLY A 490 -20.67 16.96 18.84
N LEU A 491 -20.31 17.75 17.82
CA LEU A 491 -19.14 17.49 16.96
C LEU A 491 -17.79 17.63 17.67
N ARG A 492 -17.76 18.03 18.95
CA ARG A 492 -16.53 17.95 19.76
C ARG A 492 -16.26 16.51 20.20
N SER A 493 -17.31 15.69 20.36
CA SER A 493 -17.20 14.31 20.83
C SER A 493 -16.38 13.45 19.87
N PRO A 494 -15.22 12.91 20.29
CA PRO A 494 -14.42 12.05 19.44
C PRO A 494 -15.15 10.74 19.11
N ALA A 495 -16.01 10.26 20.02
CA ALA A 495 -16.85 9.09 19.79
C ALA A 495 -17.92 9.33 18.71
N LEU A 496 -18.53 10.52 18.69
CA LEU A 496 -19.50 10.89 17.65
C LEU A 496 -18.80 11.04 16.29
N LEU A 497 -17.63 11.67 16.24
CA LEU A 497 -16.86 11.81 15.01
C LEU A 497 -16.50 10.45 14.42
N ARG A 498 -16.00 9.52 15.24
CA ARG A 498 -15.72 8.14 14.81
C ARG A 498 -16.97 7.44 14.27
N LEU A 499 -18.12 7.63 14.92
CA LEU A 499 -19.39 7.07 14.44
C LEU A 499 -19.77 7.64 13.08
N ILE A 500 -19.71 8.97 12.91
CA ILE A 500 -20.02 9.66 11.64
C ILE A 500 -19.13 9.16 10.51
N GLU A 501 -17.82 9.08 10.74
CA GLU A 501 -16.84 8.61 9.74
C GLU A 501 -17.10 7.17 9.30
N SER A 502 -17.70 6.37 10.17
CA SER A 502 -17.97 4.95 9.89
C SER A 502 -19.42 4.67 9.47
N LEU A 503 -20.27 5.71 9.31
CA LEU A 503 -21.70 5.51 8.99
C LEU A 503 -21.91 4.71 7.71
N ASP A 504 -21.03 4.89 6.74
CA ASP A 504 -21.09 4.18 5.46
C ASP A 504 -20.80 2.67 5.60
N ALA A 505 -20.24 2.20 6.72
CA ALA A 505 -20.15 0.77 7.02
C ALA A 505 -21.51 0.16 7.41
N PHE A 506 -22.48 0.98 7.83
CA PHE A 506 -23.80 0.54 8.33
C PHE A 506 -24.94 0.85 7.36
N TYR A 507 -24.62 1.47 6.22
CA TYR A 507 -25.59 1.86 5.22
C TYR A 507 -25.27 1.18 3.90
N ASP A 508 -26.31 0.70 3.23
CA ASP A 508 -26.15 0.08 1.93
C ASP A 508 -26.37 1.11 0.82
N HIS A 509 -25.32 1.39 0.06
CA HIS A 509 -25.38 2.32 -1.08
C HIS A 509 -25.48 1.61 -2.43
N ASP A 510 -25.73 0.30 -2.46
CA ASP A 510 -25.74 -0.47 -3.71
C ASP A 510 -26.78 0.06 -4.71
N ASP A 511 -27.98 0.42 -4.26
CA ASP A 511 -29.03 0.99 -5.12
C ASP A 511 -28.60 2.32 -5.76
N VAL A 512 -28.08 3.25 -4.93
CA VAL A 512 -27.63 4.58 -5.38
C VAL A 512 -26.44 4.46 -6.35
N PHE A 513 -25.54 3.51 -6.09
CA PHE A 513 -24.42 3.23 -6.97
C PHE A 513 -24.89 2.59 -8.27
N HIS A 514 -25.90 1.71 -8.24
CA HIS A 514 -26.47 1.13 -9.45
C HIS A 514 -27.14 2.20 -10.34
N GLU A 515 -27.84 3.19 -9.75
CA GLU A 515 -28.36 4.34 -10.49
C GLU A 515 -27.26 5.14 -11.21
N LEU A 516 -26.07 5.27 -10.60
CA LEU A 516 -24.91 5.86 -11.26
C LEU A 516 -24.46 5.02 -12.46
N LEU A 517 -24.36 3.71 -12.32
CA LEU A 517 -23.93 2.84 -13.42
C LEU A 517 -24.88 2.89 -14.62
N VAL A 518 -26.19 3.06 -14.37
CA VAL A 518 -27.19 3.29 -15.41
C VAL A 518 -27.00 4.66 -16.07
N TYR A 519 -26.77 5.71 -15.27
CA TYR A 519 -26.53 7.08 -15.76
C TYR A 519 -25.25 7.19 -16.61
N GLU A 520 -24.17 6.54 -16.18
CA GLU A 520 -22.87 6.47 -16.88
C GLU A 520 -22.87 5.46 -18.04
N HIS A 521 -24.03 4.88 -18.38
CA HIS A 521 -24.18 3.91 -19.47
C HIS A 521 -23.21 2.72 -19.38
N ALA A 522 -22.83 2.28 -18.17
CA ALA A 522 -21.75 1.31 -17.95
C ALA A 522 -21.98 -0.02 -18.71
N ASN A 523 -23.22 -0.51 -18.74
CA ASN A 523 -23.57 -1.73 -19.48
C ASN A 523 -23.45 -1.55 -21.00
N SER A 524 -23.87 -0.40 -21.52
CA SER A 524 -23.76 -0.10 -22.95
C SER A 524 -22.30 0.09 -23.38
N ALA A 525 -21.50 0.77 -22.55
CA ALA A 525 -20.07 0.93 -22.76
C ALA A 525 -19.33 -0.42 -22.74
N ALA A 526 -19.65 -1.30 -21.80
CA ALA A 526 -19.10 -2.66 -21.76
C ALA A 526 -19.48 -3.47 -23.00
N ALA A 527 -20.76 -3.42 -23.41
CA ALA A 527 -21.24 -4.13 -24.58
C ALA A 527 -20.55 -3.65 -25.88
N ALA A 528 -20.20 -2.37 -25.98
CA ALA A 528 -19.48 -1.81 -27.12
C ALA A 528 -18.08 -2.43 -27.33
N VAL A 529 -17.47 -2.97 -26.26
CA VAL A 529 -16.19 -3.69 -26.30
C VAL A 529 -16.35 -5.19 -26.03
N HIS A 530 -17.57 -5.73 -26.20
CA HIS A 530 -17.91 -7.15 -26.01
C HIS A 530 -17.72 -7.69 -24.58
N LEU A 531 -17.74 -6.81 -23.59
CA LEU A 531 -17.72 -7.15 -22.17
C LEU A 531 -19.10 -6.99 -21.54
N HIS A 532 -19.28 -7.56 -20.34
CA HIS A 532 -20.39 -7.23 -19.44
C HIS A 532 -19.88 -6.97 -18.03
N LEU A 533 -20.62 -6.14 -17.30
CA LEU A 533 -20.43 -5.99 -15.86
C LEU A 533 -20.88 -7.28 -15.16
N ARG A 534 -20.01 -7.90 -14.37
CA ARG A 534 -20.32 -9.12 -13.66
C ARG A 534 -21.24 -8.84 -12.47
N PRO A 535 -22.39 -9.53 -12.35
CA PRO A 535 -23.26 -9.37 -11.19
C PRO A 535 -22.61 -9.93 -9.92
N ARG A 536 -21.76 -10.95 -10.05
CA ARG A 536 -20.96 -11.51 -8.96
C ARG A 536 -19.49 -11.43 -9.30
N HIS A 537 -18.73 -10.79 -8.40
CA HIS A 537 -17.30 -10.65 -8.53
C HIS A 537 -16.60 -11.97 -8.21
N LYS A 538 -15.48 -12.22 -8.89
CA LYS A 538 -14.59 -13.36 -8.68
C LYS A 538 -13.21 -12.95 -8.15
N ILE A 539 -12.85 -11.67 -8.27
CA ILE A 539 -11.50 -11.19 -7.92
C ILE A 539 -11.53 -10.44 -6.59
N HIS A 540 -12.32 -9.37 -6.52
CA HIS A 540 -12.43 -8.54 -5.32
C HIS A 540 -13.90 -8.31 -4.96
N PRO A 541 -14.29 -8.33 -3.69
CA PRO A 541 -15.66 -8.01 -3.29
C PRO A 541 -16.11 -6.61 -3.78
N LYS A 542 -17.42 -6.41 -3.96
CA LYS A 542 -17.98 -5.12 -4.42
C LYS A 542 -17.67 -3.93 -3.49
N ARG A 543 -17.34 -4.19 -2.23
CA ARG A 543 -16.97 -3.21 -1.19
C ARG A 543 -16.06 -3.85 -0.15
N PHE A 544 -15.40 -3.05 0.69
CA PHE A 544 -14.57 -3.58 1.76
C PHE A 544 -15.36 -4.27 2.87
N GLY A 545 -14.74 -5.25 3.52
CA GLY A 545 -15.27 -5.90 4.72
C GLY A 545 -16.38 -6.92 4.48
N VAL A 546 -16.68 -7.26 3.22
CA VAL A 546 -17.63 -8.30 2.83
C VAL A 546 -16.90 -9.43 2.09
N PRO A 547 -17.32 -10.69 2.21
CA PRO A 547 -16.71 -11.80 1.49
C PRO A 547 -17.02 -11.73 -0.03
N LEU A 548 -16.21 -12.36 -0.88
CA LEU A 548 -16.50 -12.46 -2.32
C LEU A 548 -17.85 -13.14 -2.63
N THR A 549 -18.24 -14.10 -1.79
CA THR A 549 -19.51 -14.84 -1.91
C THR A 549 -20.71 -14.05 -1.39
N ALA A 550 -20.51 -12.80 -0.98
CA ALA A 550 -21.57 -11.97 -0.44
C ALA A 550 -22.71 -11.79 -1.45
N SER A 551 -23.95 -11.79 -0.95
CA SER A 551 -25.08 -11.35 -1.75
C SER A 551 -24.99 -9.85 -2.04
N GLU A 552 -25.76 -9.39 -3.01
CA GLU A 552 -26.04 -7.95 -3.13
C GLU A 552 -26.62 -7.44 -1.81
N HIS A 553 -26.34 -6.18 -1.49
CA HIS A 553 -26.79 -5.50 -0.27
C HIS A 553 -26.16 -6.00 1.06
N GLN A 554 -25.27 -6.99 1.03
CA GLN A 554 -24.61 -7.47 2.25
C GLN A 554 -23.62 -6.42 2.79
N LEU A 555 -23.81 -6.03 4.05
CA LEU A 555 -22.95 -5.08 4.75
C LEU A 555 -21.70 -5.74 5.39
N PRO A 556 -20.64 -4.94 5.67
CA PRO A 556 -19.44 -5.42 6.36
C PRO A 556 -19.71 -6.06 7.72
N ASP A 557 -18.85 -7.01 8.12
CA ASP A 557 -18.88 -7.55 9.49
C ASP A 557 -18.37 -6.49 10.48
N VAL A 558 -19.29 -6.01 11.33
CA VAL A 558 -19.06 -4.96 12.32
C VAL A 558 -18.75 -5.50 13.73
N SER A 559 -18.34 -6.76 13.84
CA SER A 559 -17.80 -7.30 15.11
C SER A 559 -16.65 -6.42 15.63
N LYS A 560 -16.52 -6.29 16.95
CA LYS A 560 -15.57 -5.34 17.59
C LYS A 560 -14.14 -5.44 17.04
N SER A 561 -13.64 -6.66 16.82
CA SER A 561 -12.28 -6.89 16.31
C SER A 561 -12.14 -6.50 14.84
N LYS A 562 -13.06 -6.95 13.98
CA LYS A 562 -13.03 -6.62 12.55
C LYS A 562 -13.29 -5.14 12.28
N PHE A 563 -14.20 -4.53 13.02
CA PHE A 563 -14.46 -3.10 12.90
C PHE A 563 -13.28 -2.26 13.38
N TYR A 564 -12.59 -2.68 14.46
CA TYR A 564 -11.35 -2.03 14.87
C TYR A 564 -10.28 -2.12 13.78
N ASP A 565 -10.11 -3.30 13.20
CA ASP A 565 -9.19 -3.52 12.10
C ASP A 565 -9.50 -2.65 10.86
N LEU A 566 -10.72 -2.75 10.33
CA LEU A 566 -11.13 -2.06 9.11
C LEU A 566 -11.22 -0.54 9.32
N ALA A 567 -11.98 -0.09 10.32
CA ALA A 567 -12.30 1.33 10.48
C ALA A 567 -11.25 2.12 11.25
N SER A 568 -10.45 1.46 12.11
CA SER A 568 -9.52 2.15 13.03
C SER A 568 -8.05 1.95 12.65
N LEU A 569 -7.63 0.71 12.33
CA LEU A 569 -6.24 0.43 11.94
C LEU A 569 -5.97 0.67 10.46
N ASN A 570 -6.82 0.16 9.57
CA ASN A 570 -6.66 0.31 8.12
C ASN A 570 -7.35 1.56 7.58
N GLU A 571 -8.25 2.18 8.36
CA GLU A 571 -9.08 3.31 7.94
C GLU A 571 -9.68 3.09 6.54
N VAL A 572 -10.30 1.93 6.29
CA VAL A 572 -10.85 1.62 4.96
C VAL A 572 -11.95 2.60 4.58
N ASP A 573 -12.02 2.95 3.30
CA ASP A 573 -13.11 3.74 2.78
C ASP A 573 -14.33 2.86 2.50
N PHE A 574 -15.28 2.80 3.44
CA PHE A 574 -16.51 2.02 3.26
C PHE A 574 -17.40 2.52 2.11
N SER A 575 -17.13 3.73 1.59
CA SER A 575 -17.81 4.22 0.40
C SER A 575 -17.20 3.69 -0.89
N ALA A 576 -15.97 3.17 -0.90
CA ALA A 576 -15.34 2.65 -2.11
C ALA A 576 -16.20 1.53 -2.74
N ARG A 577 -16.27 1.53 -4.07
CA ARG A 577 -16.99 0.53 -4.86
C ARG A 577 -16.09 -0.05 -5.93
N PHE A 578 -16.20 -1.35 -6.14
CA PHE A 578 -15.45 -2.07 -7.15
C PHE A 578 -16.40 -2.52 -8.26
N LEU A 579 -15.90 -2.57 -9.49
CA LEU A 579 -16.59 -3.10 -10.66
C LEU A 579 -15.70 -4.13 -11.34
N GLU A 580 -16.28 -5.28 -11.68
CA GLU A 580 -15.59 -6.35 -12.39
C GLU A 580 -16.28 -6.62 -13.72
N PHE A 581 -15.54 -6.55 -14.82
CA PHE A 581 -16.03 -6.82 -16.16
C PHE A 581 -15.42 -8.12 -16.69
N GLY A 582 -16.14 -8.84 -17.55
CA GLY A 582 -15.61 -10.01 -18.25
C GLY A 582 -16.31 -10.29 -19.57
N TRP A 583 -15.82 -11.30 -20.30
CA TRP A 583 -16.40 -11.71 -21.58
C TRP A 583 -17.83 -12.22 -21.43
N ASN A 584 -18.69 -11.84 -22.37
CA ASN A 584 -20.01 -12.46 -22.49
C ASN A 584 -19.86 -13.97 -22.63
N SER A 585 -20.55 -14.73 -21.77
CA SER A 585 -20.70 -16.16 -21.98
C SER A 585 -21.52 -16.33 -23.26
N GLY A 586 -20.87 -16.76 -24.35
CA GLY A 586 -21.57 -17.18 -25.56
C GLY A 586 -22.48 -18.37 -25.31
#